data_AF-A0A962KEF4-F1
#
_entry.id   AF-A0A962KEF4-F1
#
_cell.length_a   1.000
_cell.length_b   1.000
_cell.length_c   1.000
_cell.angle_alpha   90.00
_cell.angle_beta   90.00
_cell.angle_gamma   90.00
#
_symmetry.space_group_name_H-M   'P 1'
#
loop_
_entity.id
_entity.type
_entity.pdbx_description
1 polymer ?
#
loop_
_entity_poly.entity_id
_entity_poly.type
_entity_poly.pdbx_seq_one_letter_code
_entity_poly.pdbx_strand_id
1 'polypeptide(L)'
;MSLRSLIEGILGRASGPDDHRTAFSTYADQSGVYFRLDPRLLKSLEKGEGPALARIQYITLVMLQEQGIAEKMPDTFFLLSENIAGLDDDTAEVLQLPPYFPGQFKADFSGRTGHSGFRVRIDAVLDGQPVPYRIRGPLLELSESESYRLSPAMLYALQAHLEHEALPPEDRRESANLKLAAALQTAQRSGMPIELAHFEKLEVHNPESIGVTARQNPDGSWTLFPSFGEGSSHEELESRWNQLDLNEDKTGVMRIGNRIVVLEPERIKAVREVLQNRRIPRDQVQDFVRSPSAFLDAALVDLDLGFSVRVEGVGKFVHMEFDSGGDYKADWFSQQALEQIVDVVDEIVQSQEDGESLLEQVEQAHKQGADSVQFGEKSIDICDREAVVSAIKGRMKWLQRPDELEPGEDTDSLQSEDEPANRDRFA
;
A
#
# COMPACT_ATOMS: atom_id res chain seq x y z
N MET A 1 -35.80 -19.38 -0.92
CA MET A 1 -36.37 -20.04 0.27
C MET A 1 -35.76 -19.33 1.46
N SER A 2 -36.55 -18.59 2.23
CA SER A 2 -36.04 -17.81 3.38
C SER A 2 -35.57 -18.74 4.51
N LEU A 3 -34.55 -18.34 5.27
CA LEU A 3 -34.06 -19.06 6.45
C LEU A 3 -35.19 -19.47 7.40
N ARG A 4 -36.13 -18.55 7.65
CA ARG A 4 -37.32 -18.81 8.47
C ARG A 4 -38.14 -19.98 7.95
N SER A 5 -38.38 -20.03 6.64
CA SER A 5 -39.18 -21.09 6.01
C SER A 5 -38.50 -22.47 6.06
N LEU A 6 -37.17 -22.51 6.03
CA LEU A 6 -36.38 -23.74 6.19
C LEU A 6 -36.45 -24.27 7.62
N ILE A 7 -36.25 -23.39 8.61
CA ILE A 7 -36.31 -23.78 10.03
C ILE A 7 -37.73 -24.19 10.43
N GLU A 8 -38.76 -23.45 10.00
CA GLU A 8 -40.17 -23.84 10.23
C GLU A 8 -40.52 -25.18 9.58
N GLY A 9 -39.91 -25.51 8.44
CA GLY A 9 -40.06 -26.81 7.78
C GLY A 9 -39.49 -27.98 8.58
N ILE A 10 -38.44 -27.74 9.37
CA ILE A 10 -37.77 -28.76 10.21
C ILE A 10 -38.49 -28.91 11.56
N LEU A 11 -38.96 -27.81 12.17
CA LEU A 11 -39.51 -27.80 13.54
C LEU A 11 -41.02 -28.02 13.63
N GLY A 12 -41.74 -27.99 12.50
CA GLY A 12 -43.20 -28.00 12.47
C GLY A 12 -43.83 -26.63 12.72
N ARG A 13 -44.97 -26.35 12.08
CA ARG A 13 -45.65 -25.04 12.15
C ARG A 13 -46.16 -24.72 13.56
N ALA A 14 -46.14 -23.43 13.90
CA ALA A 14 -46.62 -22.88 15.18
C ALA A 14 -48.04 -23.36 15.53
N SER A 15 -48.27 -23.66 16.81
CA SER A 15 -49.53 -24.30 17.28
C SER A 15 -50.55 -23.30 17.85
N GLY A 16 -50.29 -21.98 17.79
CA GLY A 16 -51.24 -20.95 18.22
C GLY A 16 -50.72 -19.50 18.09
N PRO A 17 -51.58 -18.47 18.27
CA PRO A 17 -51.20 -17.06 18.10
C PRO A 17 -50.25 -16.49 19.17
N ASP A 18 -50.24 -17.03 20.40
CA ASP A 18 -49.27 -16.63 21.45
C ASP A 18 -47.84 -17.13 21.17
N ASP A 19 -47.72 -18.15 20.31
CA ASP A 19 -46.47 -18.78 19.87
C ASP A 19 -45.57 -17.83 19.04
N HIS A 20 -46.18 -16.77 18.51
CA HIS A 20 -45.53 -15.73 17.70
C HIS A 20 -45.17 -14.45 18.48
N ARG A 21 -45.64 -14.30 19.73
CA ARG A 21 -45.45 -13.07 20.52
C ARG A 21 -44.27 -13.11 21.47
N THR A 22 -43.85 -14.31 21.88
CA THR A 22 -42.74 -14.48 22.81
C THR A 22 -41.45 -14.64 22.02
N ALA A 23 -40.55 -13.67 22.14
CA ALA A 23 -39.30 -13.55 21.38
C ALA A 23 -38.16 -13.07 22.30
N PHE A 24 -36.93 -13.08 21.78
CA PHE A 24 -35.80 -12.42 22.44
C PHE A 24 -36.05 -10.91 22.51
N SER A 25 -35.77 -10.33 23.67
CA SER A 25 -35.68 -8.88 23.83
C SER A 25 -34.32 -8.39 23.37
N THR A 26 -34.28 -7.27 22.65
CA THR A 26 -33.04 -6.71 22.10
C THR A 26 -32.75 -5.35 22.71
N TYR A 27 -31.46 -5.08 22.96
CA TYR A 27 -30.97 -3.74 23.25
C TYR A 27 -29.56 -3.57 22.68
N ALA A 28 -29.23 -2.35 22.25
CA ALA A 28 -27.92 -2.02 21.71
C ALA A 28 -27.11 -1.17 22.69
N ASP A 29 -25.79 -1.20 22.56
CA ASP A 29 -24.89 -0.19 23.09
C ASP A 29 -23.88 0.21 21.99
N GLN A 30 -22.77 0.88 22.34
CA GLN A 30 -21.76 1.26 21.34
C GLN A 30 -20.99 0.08 20.74
N SER A 31 -20.95 -1.05 21.45
CA SER A 31 -20.18 -2.23 21.07
C SER A 31 -20.97 -3.21 20.20
N GLY A 32 -22.29 -3.29 20.39
CA GLY A 32 -23.11 -4.22 19.60
C GLY A 32 -24.55 -4.35 20.09
N VAL A 33 -25.14 -5.51 19.84
CA VAL A 33 -26.53 -5.83 20.17
C VAL A 33 -26.59 -7.07 21.06
N TYR A 34 -27.40 -6.96 22.12
CA TYR A 34 -27.66 -8.02 23.07
C TYR A 34 -29.05 -8.59 22.83
N PHE A 35 -29.14 -9.92 22.82
CA PHE A 35 -30.37 -10.69 22.70
C PHE A 35 -30.62 -11.41 24.02
N ARG A 36 -31.58 -10.94 24.80
CA ARG A 36 -31.87 -11.43 26.14
C ARG A 36 -33.21 -12.14 26.19
N LEU A 37 -33.27 -13.24 26.94
CA LEU A 37 -34.52 -13.98 27.18
C LEU A 37 -34.66 -14.35 28.66
N ASP A 38 -35.89 -14.61 29.10
CA ASP A 38 -36.15 -15.16 30.43
C ASP A 38 -35.37 -16.48 30.62
N PRO A 39 -34.62 -16.66 31.74
CA PRO A 39 -33.79 -17.84 31.95
C PRO A 39 -34.57 -19.17 32.02
N ARG A 40 -35.85 -19.15 32.43
CA ARG A 40 -36.67 -20.37 32.44
C ARG A 40 -37.03 -20.76 31.02
N LEU A 41 -37.39 -19.76 30.21
CA LEU A 41 -37.69 -19.99 28.80
C LEU A 41 -36.46 -20.47 28.04
N LEU A 42 -35.29 -19.89 28.28
CA LEU A 42 -34.03 -20.34 27.67
C LEU A 42 -33.73 -21.82 27.95
N LYS A 43 -33.93 -22.28 29.21
CA LYS A 43 -33.78 -23.70 29.57
C LYS A 43 -34.78 -24.62 28.87
N SER A 44 -35.98 -24.12 28.56
CA SER A 44 -36.95 -24.88 27.76
C SER A 44 -36.51 -24.96 26.30
N LEU A 45 -36.00 -23.85 25.74
CA LEU A 45 -35.48 -23.80 24.36
C LEU A 45 -34.26 -24.72 24.17
N GLU A 46 -33.38 -24.82 25.18
CA GLU A 46 -32.26 -25.77 25.20
C GLU A 46 -32.69 -27.24 25.11
N LYS A 47 -33.95 -27.55 25.46
CA LYS A 47 -34.56 -28.87 25.32
C LYS A 47 -35.39 -29.02 24.03
N GLY A 48 -35.39 -28.00 23.16
CA GLY A 48 -36.20 -27.95 21.94
C GLY A 48 -37.68 -27.58 22.16
N GLU A 49 -38.05 -27.19 23.37
CA GLU A 49 -39.41 -26.82 23.75
C GLU A 49 -39.59 -25.29 23.78
N GLY A 50 -40.82 -24.81 23.66
CA GLY A 50 -41.15 -23.39 23.79
C GLY A 50 -41.62 -22.75 22.48
N PRO A 51 -41.80 -21.41 22.49
CA PRO A 51 -42.48 -20.72 21.41
C PRO A 51 -41.76 -20.82 20.07
N ALA A 52 -42.51 -20.97 18.98
CA ALA A 52 -41.96 -21.15 17.64
C ALA A 52 -40.95 -20.06 17.25
N LEU A 53 -41.29 -18.78 17.43
CA LEU A 53 -40.38 -17.68 17.10
C LEU A 53 -39.12 -17.70 17.97
N ALA A 54 -39.26 -17.85 19.29
CA ALA A 54 -38.13 -17.93 20.21
C ALA A 54 -37.21 -19.13 19.91
N ARG A 55 -37.76 -20.26 19.46
CA ARG A 55 -36.96 -21.42 19.02
C ARG A 55 -36.15 -21.12 17.75
N ILE A 56 -36.78 -20.52 16.74
CA ILE A 56 -36.09 -20.14 15.50
C ILE A 56 -34.96 -19.14 15.83
N GLN A 57 -35.25 -18.11 16.62
CA GLN A 57 -34.24 -17.14 17.08
C GLN A 57 -33.11 -17.81 17.87
N TYR A 58 -33.43 -18.70 18.79
CA TYR A 58 -32.41 -19.43 19.57
C TYR A 58 -31.52 -20.28 18.67
N ILE A 59 -32.08 -21.03 17.72
CA ILE A 59 -31.31 -21.83 16.76
C ILE A 59 -30.40 -20.94 15.92
N THR A 60 -30.93 -19.82 15.40
CA THR A 60 -30.12 -18.84 14.64
C THR A 60 -28.97 -18.28 15.49
N LEU A 61 -29.23 -17.89 16.75
CA LEU A 61 -28.18 -17.39 17.64
C LEU A 61 -27.12 -18.44 17.99
N VAL A 62 -27.52 -19.71 18.16
CA VAL A 62 -26.58 -20.83 18.35
C VAL A 62 -25.74 -21.07 17.09
N MET A 63 -26.35 -21.05 15.90
CA MET A 63 -25.61 -21.15 14.63
C MET A 63 -24.58 -20.03 14.48
N LEU A 64 -24.95 -18.80 14.81
CA LEU A 64 -24.04 -17.65 14.79
C LEU A 64 -22.93 -17.79 15.85
N GLN A 65 -23.24 -18.36 17.01
CA GLN A 65 -22.24 -18.66 18.04
C GLN A 65 -21.23 -19.71 17.56
N GLU A 66 -21.69 -20.78 16.92
CA GLU A 66 -20.83 -21.83 16.36
C GLU A 66 -19.90 -21.29 15.26
N GLN A 67 -20.33 -20.25 14.55
CA GLN A 67 -19.52 -19.53 13.55
C GLN A 67 -18.57 -18.48 14.15
N GLY A 68 -18.61 -18.25 15.47
CA GLY A 68 -17.82 -17.21 16.14
C GLY A 68 -18.34 -15.78 15.94
N ILE A 69 -19.55 -15.62 15.41
CA ILE A 69 -20.21 -14.31 15.15
C ILE A 69 -20.93 -13.81 16.41
N ALA A 70 -21.45 -14.73 17.22
CA ALA A 70 -22.14 -14.42 18.47
C ALA A 70 -21.39 -14.99 19.68
N GLU A 71 -21.45 -14.27 20.80
CA GLU A 71 -20.95 -14.71 22.10
C GLU A 71 -22.14 -15.08 23.01
N LYS A 72 -22.12 -16.29 23.59
CA LYS A 72 -23.15 -16.72 24.55
C LYS A 72 -22.73 -16.40 25.97
N MET A 73 -23.58 -15.64 26.65
CA MET A 73 -23.60 -15.40 28.09
C MET A 73 -24.74 -16.20 28.75
N PRO A 74 -24.86 -16.26 30.10
CA PRO A 74 -25.80 -17.17 30.76
C PRO A 74 -27.28 -17.03 30.35
N ASP A 75 -27.78 -15.82 30.12
CA ASP A 75 -29.17 -15.54 29.70
C ASP A 75 -29.28 -14.65 28.45
N THR A 76 -28.13 -14.43 27.78
CA THR A 76 -27.98 -13.40 26.75
C THR A 76 -27.03 -13.86 25.66
N PHE A 77 -27.29 -13.51 24.41
CA PHE A 77 -26.32 -13.57 23.32
C PHE A 77 -25.88 -12.16 22.95
N PHE A 78 -24.61 -11.99 22.62
CA PHE A 78 -24.05 -10.70 22.19
C PHE A 78 -23.45 -10.82 20.80
N LEU A 79 -23.76 -9.87 19.93
CA LEU A 79 -23.19 -9.73 18.60
C LEU A 79 -22.53 -8.36 18.50
N LEU A 80 -21.28 -8.33 18.03
CA LEU A 80 -20.54 -7.10 17.76
C LEU A 80 -21.22 -6.24 16.68
N SER A 81 -20.97 -4.94 16.72
CA SER A 81 -21.56 -3.97 15.78
C SER A 81 -21.26 -4.32 14.32
N GLU A 82 -20.02 -4.74 14.05
CA GLU A 82 -19.55 -5.12 12.72
C GLU A 82 -20.31 -6.35 12.21
N ASN A 83 -20.58 -7.30 13.10
CA ASN A 83 -21.35 -8.50 12.78
C ASN A 83 -22.80 -8.15 12.46
N ILE A 84 -23.45 -7.29 13.28
CA ILE A 84 -24.83 -6.84 13.04
C ILE A 84 -24.96 -6.08 11.71
N ALA A 85 -23.98 -5.22 11.41
CA ALA A 85 -23.94 -4.45 10.17
C ALA A 85 -23.70 -5.35 8.94
N GLY A 86 -23.06 -6.51 9.12
CA GLY A 86 -22.81 -7.49 8.07
C GLY A 86 -23.88 -8.59 7.94
N LEU A 87 -24.89 -8.64 8.82
CA LEU A 87 -25.92 -9.67 8.77
C LEU A 87 -26.79 -9.55 7.51
N ASP A 88 -27.03 -10.68 6.85
CA ASP A 88 -28.00 -10.77 5.76
C ASP A 88 -29.43 -10.51 6.26
N ASP A 89 -30.31 -10.11 5.33
CA ASP A 89 -31.67 -9.70 5.66
C ASP A 89 -32.54 -10.85 6.17
N ASP A 90 -32.31 -12.09 5.73
CA ASP A 90 -33.05 -13.27 6.20
C ASP A 90 -32.73 -13.54 7.68
N THR A 91 -31.45 -13.51 8.05
CA THR A 91 -31.00 -13.65 9.44
C THR A 91 -31.49 -12.49 10.30
N ALA A 92 -31.40 -11.26 9.81
CA ALA A 92 -31.86 -10.07 10.51
C ALA A 92 -33.38 -10.11 10.75
N GLU A 93 -34.18 -10.55 9.77
CA GLU A 93 -35.64 -10.69 9.90
C GLU A 93 -36.00 -11.71 10.98
N VAL A 94 -35.32 -12.87 11.00
CA VAL A 94 -35.51 -13.89 12.05
C VAL A 94 -35.23 -13.32 13.43
N LEU A 95 -34.13 -12.57 13.57
CA LEU A 95 -33.73 -11.92 14.81
C LEU A 95 -34.55 -10.65 15.13
N GLN A 96 -35.53 -10.31 14.27
CA GLN A 96 -36.37 -9.11 14.39
C GLN A 96 -35.56 -7.81 14.51
N LEU A 97 -34.42 -7.76 13.83
CA LEU A 97 -33.63 -6.55 13.71
C LEU A 97 -34.27 -5.60 12.68
N PRO A 98 -34.09 -4.27 12.84
CA PRO A 98 -34.56 -3.32 11.85
C PRO A 98 -33.94 -3.54 10.46
N PRO A 99 -34.60 -3.08 9.38
CA PRO A 99 -34.00 -3.09 8.06
C PRO A 99 -32.81 -2.11 7.99
N TYR A 100 -32.00 -2.22 6.93
CA TYR A 100 -30.96 -1.23 6.67
C TYR A 100 -31.55 0.17 6.44
N PHE A 101 -30.79 1.19 6.81
CA PHE A 101 -31.19 2.59 6.57
C PHE A 101 -31.29 2.84 5.07
N PRO A 102 -32.48 3.20 4.54
CA PRO A 102 -32.69 3.35 3.10
C PRO A 102 -32.31 4.73 2.57
N GLY A 103 -31.99 5.67 3.47
CA GLY A 103 -31.65 7.04 3.12
C GLY A 103 -30.21 7.21 2.65
N GLN A 104 -29.81 8.48 2.56
CA GLN A 104 -28.47 8.91 2.15
C GLN A 104 -27.88 9.82 3.22
N PHE A 105 -26.59 10.14 3.10
CA PHE A 105 -25.88 11.04 3.99
C PHE A 105 -25.27 12.21 3.21
N LYS A 106 -25.15 13.36 3.85
CA LYS A 106 -24.46 14.52 3.30
C LYS A 106 -23.41 14.99 4.29
N ALA A 107 -22.16 15.09 3.83
CA ALA A 107 -21.06 15.58 4.63
C ALA A 107 -20.74 17.04 4.28
N ASP A 108 -20.86 17.91 5.27
CA ASP A 108 -20.44 19.31 5.19
C ASP A 108 -19.13 19.51 5.95
N PHE A 109 -18.11 19.94 5.21
CA PHE A 109 -16.77 20.19 5.75
C PHE A 109 -16.59 21.68 6.02
N SER A 110 -16.02 22.02 7.19
CA SER A 110 -15.63 23.38 7.53
C SER A 110 -14.22 23.43 8.12
N GLY A 111 -13.49 24.52 7.84
CA GLY A 111 -12.07 24.64 8.17
C GLY A 111 -11.15 23.93 7.17
N ARG A 112 -9.85 23.88 7.48
CA ARG A 112 -8.83 23.18 6.67
C ARG A 112 -8.29 22.00 7.46
N THR A 113 -7.96 20.91 6.78
CA THR A 113 -7.44 19.68 7.41
C THR A 113 -6.18 19.93 8.25
N GLY A 114 -5.35 20.93 7.91
CA GLY A 114 -4.15 21.30 8.67
C GLY A 114 -4.40 22.10 9.97
N HIS A 115 -5.66 22.38 10.34
CA HIS A 115 -6.01 23.19 11.50
C HIS A 115 -6.96 22.45 12.45
N SER A 116 -6.83 22.73 13.75
CA SER A 116 -7.70 22.16 14.80
C SER A 116 -9.18 22.60 14.72
N GLY A 117 -9.46 23.63 13.93
CA GLY A 117 -10.81 24.08 13.61
C GLY A 117 -11.52 23.25 12.53
N PHE A 118 -10.88 22.20 11.98
CA PHE A 118 -11.52 21.30 11.03
C PHE A 118 -12.71 20.57 11.66
N ARG A 119 -13.86 20.62 10.99
CA ARG A 119 -15.10 19.96 11.43
C ARG A 119 -15.82 19.35 10.24
N VAL A 120 -16.45 18.21 10.50
CA VAL A 120 -17.34 17.55 9.55
C VAL A 120 -18.70 17.39 10.21
N ARG A 121 -19.75 17.85 9.56
CA ARG A 121 -21.13 17.53 9.93
C ARG A 121 -21.65 16.50 8.94
N ILE A 122 -22.29 15.46 9.44
CA ILE A 122 -22.93 14.44 8.63
C ILE A 122 -24.42 14.48 8.92
N ASP A 123 -25.22 14.87 7.92
CA ASP A 123 -26.67 14.91 8.00
C ASP A 123 -27.26 13.69 7.29
N ALA A 124 -28.22 13.00 7.93
CA ALA A 124 -28.97 11.93 7.30
C ALA A 124 -30.14 12.52 6.49
N VAL A 125 -30.37 11.98 5.31
CA VAL A 125 -31.42 12.42 4.38
C VAL A 125 -32.30 11.23 4.04
N LEU A 126 -33.59 11.34 4.36
CA LEU A 126 -34.60 10.34 4.05
C LEU A 126 -35.69 11.00 3.21
N ASP A 127 -36.06 10.37 2.09
CA ASP A 127 -37.05 10.91 1.14
C ASP A 127 -36.77 12.36 0.70
N GLY A 128 -35.48 12.70 0.58
CA GLY A 128 -35.00 14.03 0.18
C GLY A 128 -35.07 15.11 1.26
N GLN A 129 -35.44 14.77 2.49
CA GLN A 129 -35.47 15.69 3.63
C GLN A 129 -34.40 15.31 4.68
N PRO A 130 -33.73 16.30 5.30
CA PRO A 130 -32.83 16.04 6.41
C PRO A 130 -33.63 15.53 7.61
N VAL A 131 -33.17 14.43 8.20
CA VAL A 131 -33.77 13.82 9.39
C VAL A 131 -32.77 13.81 10.54
N PRO A 132 -33.18 14.20 11.77
CA PRO A 132 -32.32 14.05 12.93
C PRO A 132 -32.12 12.57 13.21
N TYR A 133 -30.91 12.19 13.60
CA TYR A 133 -30.59 10.82 13.94
C TYR A 133 -29.65 10.73 15.15
N ARG A 134 -29.62 9.57 15.77
CA ARG A 134 -28.62 9.16 16.75
C ARG A 134 -28.05 7.81 16.36
N ILE A 135 -26.77 7.62 16.64
CA ILE A 135 -26.11 6.34 16.43
C ILE A 135 -25.96 5.64 17.77
N ARG A 136 -26.34 4.36 17.81
CA ARG A 136 -26.21 3.48 18.96
C ARG A 136 -25.65 2.15 18.49
N GLY A 137 -24.31 2.06 18.50
CA GLY A 137 -23.58 0.92 17.94
C GLY A 137 -23.93 0.74 16.46
N PRO A 138 -24.47 -0.41 16.04
CA PRO A 138 -24.81 -0.68 14.65
C PRO A 138 -26.16 -0.12 14.21
N LEU A 139 -26.86 0.61 15.09
CA LEU A 139 -28.21 1.13 14.82
C LEU A 139 -28.21 2.65 14.65
N LEU A 140 -29.00 3.10 13.69
CA LEU A 140 -29.37 4.51 13.48
C LEU A 140 -30.81 4.69 13.93
N GLU A 141 -31.01 5.52 14.96
CA GLU A 141 -32.32 5.83 15.54
C GLU A 141 -32.79 7.21 15.03
N LEU A 142 -33.94 7.27 14.37
CA LEU A 142 -34.62 8.52 14.00
C LEU A 142 -35.56 8.99 15.12
N SER A 143 -36.16 8.04 15.84
CA SER A 143 -37.02 8.28 16.99
C SER A 143 -36.96 7.09 17.97
N GLU A 144 -37.71 7.15 19.07
CA GLU A 144 -37.77 6.03 20.04
C GLU A 144 -38.40 4.76 19.45
N SER A 145 -39.20 4.89 18.38
CA SER A 145 -39.90 3.77 17.73
C SER A 145 -39.35 3.42 16.34
N GLU A 146 -38.46 4.24 15.79
CA GLU A 146 -37.96 4.10 14.42
C GLU A 146 -36.44 4.04 14.44
N SER A 147 -35.93 2.86 14.10
CA SER A 147 -34.51 2.56 14.02
C SER A 147 -34.21 1.76 12.76
N TYR A 148 -32.95 1.81 12.34
CA TYR A 148 -32.43 1.13 11.16
C TYR A 148 -31.08 0.52 11.48
N ARG A 149 -30.72 -0.57 10.81
CA ARG A 149 -29.34 -1.06 10.80
C ARG A 149 -28.48 -0.20 9.89
N LEU A 150 -27.24 0.00 10.29
CA LEU A 150 -26.19 0.54 9.44
C LEU A 150 -25.60 -0.60 8.60
N SER A 151 -25.29 -0.34 7.33
CA SER A 151 -24.44 -1.24 6.55
C SER A 151 -22.98 -1.17 7.03
N PRO A 152 -22.10 -2.10 6.65
CA PRO A 152 -20.71 -2.09 7.11
C PRO A 152 -19.98 -0.78 6.75
N ALA A 153 -20.21 -0.27 5.54
CA ALA A 153 -19.64 0.99 5.09
C ALA A 153 -20.18 2.20 5.87
N MET A 154 -21.48 2.22 6.18
CA MET A 154 -22.09 3.28 6.99
C MET A 154 -21.55 3.26 8.42
N LEU A 155 -21.46 2.07 9.04
CA LEU A 155 -20.94 1.90 10.40
C LEU A 155 -19.50 2.42 10.49
N TYR A 156 -18.64 2.02 9.56
CA TYR A 156 -17.24 2.45 9.50
C TYR A 156 -17.09 3.97 9.44
N ALA A 157 -17.82 4.64 8.54
CA ALA A 157 -17.77 6.09 8.41
C ALA A 157 -18.29 6.82 9.66
N LEU A 158 -19.43 6.39 10.20
CA LEU A 158 -20.07 7.05 11.32
C LEU A 158 -19.30 6.82 12.63
N GLN A 159 -18.70 5.65 12.83
CA GLN A 159 -17.77 5.42 13.95
C GLN A 159 -16.54 6.33 13.83
N ALA A 160 -15.91 6.41 12.66
CA ALA A 160 -14.77 7.30 12.43
C ALA A 160 -15.13 8.78 12.68
N HIS A 161 -16.34 9.19 12.32
CA HIS A 161 -16.86 10.53 12.61
C HIS A 161 -17.05 10.77 14.10
N LEU A 162 -17.67 9.83 14.82
CA LEU A 162 -17.87 9.93 16.27
C LEU A 162 -16.54 9.96 17.03
N GLU A 163 -15.58 9.12 16.64
CA GLU A 163 -14.22 9.11 17.20
C GLU A 163 -13.53 10.47 17.02
N HIS A 164 -13.61 11.05 15.82
CA HIS A 164 -13.03 12.36 15.52
C HIS A 164 -13.71 13.51 16.28
N GLU A 165 -15.03 13.47 16.39
CA GLU A 165 -15.79 14.45 17.17
C GLU A 165 -15.48 14.35 18.67
N ALA A 166 -15.17 13.16 19.19
CA ALA A 166 -14.78 12.95 20.58
C ALA A 166 -13.36 13.48 20.90
N LEU A 167 -12.50 13.72 19.89
CA LEU A 167 -11.14 14.22 20.12
C LEU A 167 -11.15 15.64 20.74
N PRO A 168 -10.26 15.91 21.70
CA PRO A 168 -10.06 17.27 22.17
C PRO A 168 -9.35 18.12 21.08
N PRO A 169 -9.48 19.47 21.11
CA PRO A 169 -8.94 20.35 20.08
C PRO A 169 -7.44 20.18 19.80
N GLU A 170 -6.65 19.86 20.82
CA GLU A 170 -5.20 19.62 20.75
C GLU A 170 -4.80 18.36 19.97
N ASP A 171 -5.72 17.39 19.88
CA ASP A 171 -5.53 16.11 19.18
C ASP A 171 -6.18 16.10 17.80
N ARG A 172 -7.00 17.12 17.48
CA ARG A 172 -7.51 17.37 16.10
C ARG A 172 -6.44 17.98 15.20
N ARG A 173 -5.32 17.27 15.07
CA ARG A 173 -4.21 17.64 14.19
C ARG A 173 -4.47 17.16 12.76
N GLU A 174 -3.58 17.53 11.85
CA GLU A 174 -3.70 17.20 10.44
C GLU A 174 -3.91 15.70 10.18
N SER A 175 -3.15 14.84 10.86
CA SER A 175 -3.27 13.38 10.74
C SER A 175 -4.68 12.88 11.10
N ALA A 176 -5.24 13.31 12.24
CA ALA A 176 -6.58 12.93 12.67
C ALA A 176 -7.66 13.43 11.69
N ASN A 177 -7.52 14.66 11.19
CA ASN A 177 -8.45 15.25 10.23
C ASN A 177 -8.42 14.52 8.87
N LEU A 178 -7.22 14.16 8.39
CA LEU A 178 -7.05 13.38 7.17
C LEU A 178 -7.56 11.94 7.34
N LYS A 179 -7.41 11.36 8.54
CA LYS A 179 -7.95 10.02 8.85
C LYS A 179 -9.47 9.99 8.72
N LEU A 180 -10.17 11.00 9.25
CA LEU A 180 -11.62 11.11 9.05
C LEU A 180 -11.96 11.26 7.56
N ALA A 181 -11.29 12.17 6.84
CA ALA A 181 -11.56 12.38 5.41
C ALA A 181 -11.36 11.08 4.59
N ALA A 182 -10.27 10.36 4.84
CA ALA A 182 -9.99 9.10 4.18
C ALA A 182 -11.02 8.02 4.54
N ALA A 183 -11.46 7.94 5.80
CA ALA A 183 -12.49 6.99 6.22
C ALA A 183 -13.81 7.24 5.49
N LEU A 184 -14.24 8.49 5.37
CA LEU A 184 -15.45 8.85 4.63
C LEU A 184 -15.36 8.52 3.14
N GLN A 185 -14.21 8.76 2.51
CA GLN A 185 -13.99 8.40 1.10
C GLN A 185 -13.93 6.88 0.88
N THR A 186 -13.31 6.15 1.81
CA THR A 186 -13.31 4.68 1.76
C THR A 186 -14.72 4.13 1.91
N ALA A 187 -15.51 4.63 2.87
CA ALA A 187 -16.91 4.23 3.02
C ALA A 187 -17.74 4.53 1.76
N GLN A 188 -17.57 5.70 1.14
CA GLN A 188 -18.24 6.05 -0.11
C GLN A 188 -17.90 5.05 -1.22
N ARG A 189 -16.62 4.70 -1.40
CA ARG A 189 -16.18 3.69 -2.38
C ARG A 189 -16.70 2.28 -2.06
N SER A 190 -16.88 1.97 -0.77
CA SER A 190 -17.46 0.71 -0.29
C SER A 190 -18.99 0.69 -0.33
N GLY A 191 -19.64 1.68 -0.95
CA GLY A 191 -21.08 1.69 -1.20
C GLY A 191 -21.91 2.44 -0.17
N MET A 192 -21.31 3.20 0.76
CA MET A 192 -22.06 4.13 1.60
C MET A 192 -22.67 5.24 0.71
N PRO A 193 -23.98 5.49 0.78
CA PRO A 193 -24.62 6.55 0.02
C PRO A 193 -24.36 7.91 0.71
N ILE A 194 -23.15 8.45 0.55
CA ILE A 194 -22.73 9.73 1.13
C ILE A 194 -22.23 10.71 0.07
N GLU A 195 -22.69 11.96 0.12
CA GLU A 195 -22.16 13.08 -0.66
C GLU A 195 -21.02 13.76 0.11
N LEU A 196 -19.82 13.87 -0.48
CA LEU A 196 -18.63 14.44 0.18
C LEU A 196 -18.27 15.85 -0.32
N ALA A 197 -19.16 16.47 -1.09
CA ALA A 197 -18.98 17.81 -1.65
C ALA A 197 -17.60 18.00 -2.34
N HIS A 198 -16.78 18.93 -1.88
CA HIS A 198 -15.48 19.22 -2.48
C HIS A 198 -14.40 18.18 -2.18
N PHE A 199 -14.64 17.26 -1.23
CA PHE A 199 -13.72 16.18 -0.89
C PHE A 199 -13.83 14.98 -1.83
N GLU A 200 -14.78 14.94 -2.76
CA GLU A 200 -14.88 13.87 -3.78
C GLU A 200 -13.63 13.73 -4.66
N LYS A 201 -12.83 14.81 -4.79
CA LYS A 201 -11.68 14.89 -5.71
C LYS A 201 -10.33 14.54 -5.07
N LEU A 202 -10.29 14.21 -3.78
CA LEU A 202 -9.05 13.78 -3.12
C LEU A 202 -8.79 12.30 -3.41
N GLU A 203 -7.59 11.96 -3.87
CA GLU A 203 -7.24 10.57 -4.15
C GLU A 203 -6.78 9.89 -2.85
N VAL A 204 -7.52 8.89 -2.38
CA VAL A 204 -7.07 8.05 -1.25
C VAL A 204 -6.36 6.82 -1.79
N HIS A 205 -5.06 6.76 -1.52
CA HIS A 205 -4.19 5.64 -1.87
C HIS A 205 -3.88 4.82 -0.61
N ASN A 206 -4.13 3.51 -0.67
CA ASN A 206 -3.77 2.55 0.38
C ASN A 206 -2.73 1.61 -0.24
N PRO A 207 -1.43 1.80 0.01
CA PRO A 207 -0.39 0.99 -0.63
C PRO A 207 -0.55 -0.49 -0.28
N GLU A 208 -0.53 -1.36 -1.30
CA GLU A 208 -0.64 -2.81 -1.13
C GLU A 208 0.61 -3.40 -0.48
N SER A 209 1.80 -2.84 -0.74
CA SER A 209 3.05 -3.23 -0.10
C SER A 209 3.98 -2.03 0.08
N ILE A 210 5.02 -2.21 0.92
CA ILE A 210 6.07 -1.20 1.14
C ILE A 210 7.35 -1.76 0.57
N GLY A 211 7.90 -1.09 -0.45
CA GLY A 211 9.19 -1.43 -1.05
C GLY A 211 10.36 -0.61 -0.48
N VAL A 212 11.56 -0.83 -1.00
CA VAL A 212 12.79 -0.13 -0.56
C VAL A 212 13.59 0.42 -1.72
N THR A 213 13.77 1.73 -1.75
CA THR A 213 14.73 2.37 -2.65
C THR A 213 16.02 2.71 -1.91
N ALA A 214 17.15 2.70 -2.62
CA ALA A 214 18.45 3.00 -2.03
C ALA A 214 19.13 4.15 -2.78
N ARG A 215 19.84 5.01 -2.05
CA ARG A 215 20.73 6.04 -2.61
C ARG A 215 22.15 5.80 -2.16
N GLN A 216 23.08 5.76 -3.11
CA GLN A 216 24.50 5.71 -2.77
C GLN A 216 24.99 7.09 -2.33
N ASN A 217 25.69 7.15 -1.20
CA ASN A 217 26.32 8.34 -0.67
C ASN A 217 27.75 8.49 -1.25
N PRO A 218 28.35 9.70 -1.22
CA PRO A 218 29.70 9.95 -1.72
C PRO A 218 30.80 9.11 -1.04
N ASP A 219 30.57 8.63 0.18
CA ASP A 219 31.49 7.76 0.93
C ASP A 219 31.39 6.27 0.53
N GLY A 220 30.48 5.94 -0.39
CA GLY A 220 30.19 4.58 -0.85
C GLY A 220 29.21 3.79 0.02
N SER A 221 28.69 4.37 1.11
CA SER A 221 27.60 3.79 1.89
C SER A 221 26.25 3.98 1.19
N TRP A 222 25.24 3.17 1.51
CA TRP A 222 23.88 3.34 0.98
C TRP A 222 22.93 3.87 2.05
N THR A 223 21.97 4.68 1.60
CA THR A 223 20.84 5.17 2.40
C THR A 223 19.56 4.57 1.84
N LEU A 224 18.81 3.83 2.65
CA LEU A 224 17.54 3.19 2.29
C LEU A 224 16.35 4.12 2.56
N PHE A 225 15.30 3.97 1.75
CA PHE A 225 14.09 4.75 1.83
C PHE A 225 12.86 3.89 1.56
N PRO A 226 11.81 4.00 2.39
CA PRO A 226 10.55 3.33 2.11
C PRO A 226 9.95 3.87 0.80
N SER A 227 9.38 2.96 0.01
CA SER A 227 8.66 3.26 -1.23
C SER A 227 7.24 2.74 -1.16
N PHE A 228 6.31 3.50 -1.73
CA PHE A 228 4.90 3.11 -1.87
C PHE A 228 4.55 2.67 -3.30
N GLY A 229 5.56 2.39 -4.13
CA GLY A 229 5.39 2.11 -5.55
C GLY A 229 5.34 3.37 -6.42
N GLU A 230 4.60 3.33 -7.52
CA GLU A 230 4.55 4.42 -8.49
C GLU A 230 3.83 5.68 -7.96
N GLY A 231 4.42 6.84 -8.25
CA GLY A 231 3.76 8.14 -8.11
C GLY A 231 4.06 8.93 -6.84
N SER A 232 4.99 8.52 -5.98
CA SER A 232 5.53 9.39 -4.92
C SER A 232 7.04 9.36 -4.95
N SER A 233 7.68 10.52 -5.12
CA SER A 233 9.13 10.60 -5.14
C SER A 233 9.71 10.43 -3.74
N HIS A 234 10.95 9.97 -3.64
CA HIS A 234 11.65 9.87 -2.35
C HIS A 234 11.71 11.24 -1.65
N GLU A 235 12.00 12.31 -2.39
CA GLU A 235 12.09 13.67 -1.84
C GLU A 235 10.74 14.14 -1.26
N GLU A 236 9.63 13.78 -1.93
CA GLU A 236 8.28 14.08 -1.43
C GLU A 236 8.00 13.36 -0.11
N LEU A 237 8.36 12.07 -0.01
CA LEU A 237 8.15 11.25 1.18
C LEU A 237 9.02 11.70 2.37
N GLU A 238 10.28 12.07 2.13
CA GLU A 238 11.22 12.47 3.19
C GLU A 238 10.71 13.68 3.99
N SER A 239 10.08 14.63 3.31
CA SER A 239 9.50 15.82 3.95
C SER A 239 8.25 15.55 4.80
N ARG A 240 7.67 14.34 4.72
CA ARG A 240 6.34 14.02 5.26
C ARG A 240 6.32 12.94 6.33
N TRP A 241 7.43 12.22 6.57
CA TRP A 241 7.48 11.19 7.62
C TRP A 241 7.07 11.70 9.01
N ASN A 242 7.32 12.98 9.32
CA ASN A 242 6.90 13.61 10.58
C ASN A 242 5.37 13.75 10.74
N GLN A 243 4.58 13.52 9.68
CA GLN A 243 3.12 13.47 9.75
C GLN A 243 2.62 12.14 10.34
N LEU A 244 3.46 11.10 10.32
CA LEU A 244 3.15 9.79 10.86
C LEU A 244 3.67 9.69 12.29
N ASP A 245 2.86 9.13 13.18
CA ASP A 245 3.35 8.67 14.47
C ASP A 245 3.93 7.26 14.29
N LEU A 246 5.22 7.20 13.97
CA LEU A 246 5.92 5.93 13.75
C LEU A 246 6.09 5.12 15.04
N ASN A 247 5.79 5.67 16.22
CA ASN A 247 5.95 4.95 17.50
C ASN A 247 4.68 4.22 17.92
N GLU A 248 3.55 4.49 17.28
CA GLU A 248 2.28 3.82 17.54
C GLU A 248 1.99 2.76 16.47
N ASP A 249 1.45 1.62 16.88
CA ASP A 249 0.94 0.59 15.97
C ASP A 249 -0.52 0.90 15.58
N LYS A 250 -0.74 2.08 15.00
CA LYS A 250 -2.05 2.56 14.54
C LYS A 250 -2.01 2.94 13.07
N THR A 251 -3.19 3.07 12.46
CA THR A 251 -3.31 3.58 11.09
C THR A 251 -2.72 4.98 10.99
N GLY A 252 -1.70 5.14 10.15
CA GLY A 252 -1.08 6.43 9.84
C GLY A 252 -1.66 7.03 8.58
N VAL A 253 -1.74 8.36 8.52
CA VAL A 253 -2.26 9.08 7.35
C VAL A 253 -1.33 10.23 7.00
N MET A 254 -1.01 10.33 5.71
CA MET A 254 -0.07 11.31 5.19
C MET A 254 -0.62 11.97 3.94
N ARG A 255 -0.45 13.29 3.84
CA ARG A 255 -0.78 14.01 2.60
C ARG A 255 0.47 14.11 1.74
N ILE A 256 0.36 13.75 0.46
CA ILE A 256 1.39 13.96 -0.57
C ILE A 256 0.72 14.71 -1.72
N GLY A 257 1.08 15.97 -1.98
CA GLY A 257 0.39 16.78 -2.99
C GLY A 257 -1.15 16.82 -2.83
N ASN A 258 -1.88 16.21 -3.77
CA ASN A 258 -3.35 16.06 -3.75
C ASN A 258 -3.84 14.64 -3.39
N ARG A 259 -2.94 13.72 -2.99
CA ARG A 259 -3.30 12.39 -2.51
C ARG A 259 -3.20 12.31 -0.98
N ILE A 260 -4.07 11.49 -0.41
CA ILE A 260 -4.01 11.04 0.98
C ILE A 260 -3.55 9.59 0.94
N VAL A 261 -2.39 9.33 1.54
CA VAL A 261 -1.88 7.97 1.73
C VAL A 261 -2.30 7.49 3.11
N VAL A 262 -3.03 6.38 3.16
CA VAL A 262 -3.38 5.69 4.39
C VAL A 262 -2.46 4.49 4.54
N LEU A 263 -1.90 4.30 5.72
CA LEU A 263 -0.99 3.20 6.03
C LEU A 263 -1.58 2.41 7.19
N GLU A 264 -1.92 1.16 6.94
CA GLU A 264 -2.35 0.23 7.98
C GLU A 264 -1.21 -0.09 8.97
N PRO A 265 -1.51 -0.59 10.18
CA PRO A 265 -0.49 -0.84 11.21
C PRO A 265 0.69 -1.70 10.72
N GLU A 266 0.45 -2.70 9.88
CA GLU A 266 1.52 -3.52 9.28
C GLU A 266 2.42 -2.71 8.34
N ARG A 267 1.84 -1.77 7.57
CA ARG A 267 2.59 -0.87 6.68
C ARG A 267 3.40 0.14 7.46
N ILE A 268 2.90 0.61 8.61
CA ILE A 268 3.67 1.46 9.53
C ILE A 268 4.87 0.71 10.09
N LYS A 269 4.73 -0.58 10.44
CA LYS A 269 5.85 -1.43 10.87
C LYS A 269 6.89 -1.59 9.77
N ALA A 270 6.47 -1.84 8.54
CA ALA A 270 7.36 -1.93 7.39
C ALA A 270 8.13 -0.61 7.13
N VAL A 271 7.46 0.54 7.19
CA VAL A 271 8.11 1.86 7.07
C VAL A 271 9.11 2.07 8.22
N ARG A 272 8.74 1.71 9.46
CA ARG A 272 9.60 1.82 10.64
C ARG A 272 10.87 0.98 10.49
N GLU A 273 10.74 -0.26 10.01
CA GLU A 273 11.85 -1.19 9.77
C GLU A 273 12.89 -0.56 8.81
N VAL A 274 12.43 -0.05 7.66
CA VAL A 274 13.31 0.58 6.67
C VAL A 274 13.98 1.84 7.22
N LEU A 275 13.26 2.66 7.99
CA LEU A 275 13.81 3.88 8.57
C LEU A 275 14.81 3.60 9.72
N GLN A 276 14.64 2.53 10.48
CA GLN A 276 15.59 2.09 11.51
C GLN A 276 16.87 1.53 10.90
N ASN A 277 16.75 0.74 9.83
CA ASN A 277 17.87 0.13 9.10
C ASN A 277 18.31 0.98 7.89
N ARG A 278 18.11 2.32 7.98
CA ARG A 278 18.29 3.25 6.86
C ARG A 278 19.71 3.34 6.32
N ARG A 279 20.76 3.02 7.08
CA ARG A 279 22.15 3.17 6.62
C ARG A 279 22.84 1.82 6.48
N ILE A 280 23.30 1.53 5.27
CA ILE A 280 24.13 0.36 4.96
C ILE A 280 25.58 0.84 4.79
N PRO A 281 26.51 0.46 5.68
CA PRO A 281 27.93 0.77 5.56
C PRO A 281 28.53 0.25 4.25
N ARG A 282 29.54 0.94 3.71
CA ARG A 282 30.19 0.60 2.42
C ARG A 282 30.68 -0.85 2.37
N ASP A 283 31.22 -1.35 3.47
CA ASP A 283 31.73 -2.71 3.64
C ASP A 283 30.62 -3.78 3.62
N GLN A 284 29.38 -3.40 3.92
CA GLN A 284 28.22 -4.30 3.99
C GLN A 284 27.29 -4.20 2.77
N VAL A 285 27.59 -3.31 1.81
CA VAL A 285 26.75 -3.14 0.61
C VAL A 285 26.67 -4.43 -0.19
N GLN A 286 27.77 -5.17 -0.35
CA GLN A 286 27.76 -6.45 -1.09
C GLN A 286 26.95 -7.52 -0.36
N ASP A 287 27.05 -7.58 0.97
CA ASP A 287 26.27 -8.51 1.78
C ASP A 287 24.78 -8.19 1.73
N PHE A 288 24.43 -6.89 1.74
CA PHE A 288 23.07 -6.41 1.59
C PHE A 288 22.47 -6.76 0.23
N VAL A 289 23.21 -6.56 -0.86
CA VAL A 289 22.76 -6.96 -2.21
C VAL A 289 22.59 -8.48 -2.30
N ARG A 290 23.48 -9.26 -1.69
CA ARG A 290 23.42 -10.72 -1.74
C ARG A 290 22.29 -11.29 -0.88
N SER A 291 21.98 -10.66 0.26
CA SER A 291 20.97 -11.14 1.19
C SER A 291 20.25 -9.97 1.86
N PRO A 292 19.33 -9.27 1.15
CA PRO A 292 18.62 -8.12 1.74
C PRO A 292 17.80 -8.49 2.98
N SER A 293 17.28 -9.73 3.01
CA SER A 293 16.54 -10.30 4.16
C SER A 293 17.38 -10.45 5.44
N ALA A 294 18.71 -10.34 5.36
CA ALA A 294 19.58 -10.33 6.54
C ALA A 294 19.60 -8.95 7.24
N PHE A 295 19.14 -7.91 6.55
CA PHE A 295 19.16 -6.52 7.02
C PHE A 295 17.75 -5.94 7.20
N LEU A 296 16.76 -6.52 6.53
CA LEU A 296 15.36 -6.11 6.57
C LEU A 296 14.47 -7.33 6.76
N ASP A 297 13.40 -7.19 7.55
CA ASP A 297 12.39 -8.23 7.67
C ASP A 297 11.58 -8.39 6.37
N ALA A 298 11.89 -9.44 5.60
CA ALA A 298 11.22 -9.80 4.36
C ALA A 298 9.74 -10.19 4.54
N ALA A 299 9.28 -10.44 5.78
CA ALA A 299 7.85 -10.64 6.05
C ALA A 299 7.08 -9.31 6.14
N LEU A 300 7.77 -8.20 6.40
CA LEU A 300 7.17 -6.87 6.53
C LEU A 300 7.32 -6.04 5.27
N VAL A 301 8.46 -6.15 4.60
CA VAL A 301 8.87 -5.31 3.48
C VAL A 301 8.90 -6.14 2.21
N ASP A 302 8.34 -5.59 1.15
CA ASP A 302 8.37 -6.20 -0.16
C ASP A 302 9.70 -5.91 -0.84
N LEU A 303 10.56 -6.92 -0.82
CA LEU A 303 11.90 -6.86 -1.38
C LEU A 303 11.91 -7.12 -2.89
N ASP A 304 10.80 -7.62 -3.45
CA ASP A 304 10.67 -7.94 -4.88
C ASP A 304 10.13 -6.74 -5.68
N LEU A 305 9.28 -5.90 -5.07
CA LEU A 305 8.59 -4.80 -5.76
C LEU A 305 9.40 -3.51 -5.99
N GLY A 306 10.68 -3.43 -5.62
CA GLY A 306 11.47 -2.27 -6.08
C GLY A 306 12.75 -1.92 -5.35
N PHE A 307 13.79 -2.75 -5.45
CA PHE A 307 15.15 -2.24 -5.36
C PHE A 307 15.45 -1.37 -6.58
N SER A 308 15.19 -0.07 -6.47
CA SER A 308 15.78 0.92 -7.37
C SER A 308 16.89 1.67 -6.65
N VAL A 309 18.12 1.53 -7.16
CA VAL A 309 19.28 2.27 -6.68
C VAL A 309 19.40 3.55 -7.50
N ARG A 310 19.33 4.70 -6.84
CA ARG A 310 19.57 6.01 -7.47
C ARG A 310 20.97 6.48 -7.09
N VAL A 311 21.86 6.56 -8.07
CA VAL A 311 23.21 7.11 -7.89
C VAL A 311 23.17 8.61 -8.22
N GLU A 312 23.64 9.46 -7.30
CA GLU A 312 23.75 10.89 -7.54
C GLU A 312 24.75 11.14 -8.67
N GLY A 313 24.27 11.77 -9.76
CA GLY A 313 25.06 12.08 -10.96
C GLY A 313 24.38 11.67 -12.27
N VAL A 314 23.56 10.61 -12.30
CA VAL A 314 23.06 10.01 -13.57
C VAL A 314 21.54 9.80 -13.63
N GLY A 315 20.80 9.91 -12.53
CA GLY A 315 19.33 9.99 -12.59
C GLY A 315 18.58 8.80 -13.21
N LYS A 316 19.18 7.60 -13.32
CA LYS A 316 18.49 6.38 -13.78
C LYS A 316 17.95 5.57 -12.59
N PHE A 317 16.72 5.08 -12.71
CA PHE A 317 16.17 4.03 -11.86
C PHE A 317 16.56 2.67 -12.47
N VAL A 318 17.24 1.81 -11.71
CA VAL A 318 17.59 0.45 -12.15
C VAL A 318 16.83 -0.55 -11.29
N HIS A 319 15.96 -1.36 -11.90
CA HIS A 319 15.25 -2.45 -11.25
C HIS A 319 16.20 -3.64 -11.09
N MET A 320 16.38 -4.16 -9.87
CA MET A 320 17.12 -5.39 -9.61
C MET A 320 16.16 -6.57 -9.44
N GLU A 321 16.24 -7.57 -10.32
CA GLU A 321 15.62 -8.89 -10.13
C GLU A 321 16.63 -9.80 -9.39
N PHE A 322 16.25 -10.36 -8.25
CA PHE A 322 17.07 -11.34 -7.53
C PHE A 322 16.73 -12.74 -8.00
N ASP A 323 17.47 -13.27 -8.99
CA ASP A 323 17.40 -14.71 -9.23
C ASP A 323 18.32 -15.47 -8.27
N SER A 324 17.74 -16.50 -7.68
CA SER A 324 18.35 -17.37 -6.69
C SER A 324 19.44 -18.25 -7.31
N GLY A 325 20.68 -17.80 -7.19
CA GLY A 325 21.85 -18.67 -7.28
C GLY A 325 22.75 -18.39 -8.48
N GLY A 326 23.75 -17.54 -8.27
CA GLY A 326 24.90 -17.42 -9.14
C GLY A 326 26.05 -16.72 -8.41
N ASP A 327 27.26 -17.27 -8.50
CA ASP A 327 28.47 -16.70 -7.91
C ASP A 327 28.70 -15.26 -8.40
N TYR A 328 28.44 -14.29 -7.52
CA TYR A 328 28.79 -12.88 -7.71
C TYR A 328 30.31 -12.72 -7.60
N LYS A 329 31.02 -12.89 -8.72
CA LYS A 329 32.36 -12.33 -8.88
C LYS A 329 32.23 -10.85 -9.22
N ALA A 330 32.86 -10.04 -8.38
CA ALA A 330 33.00 -8.61 -8.57
C ALA A 330 33.77 -8.33 -9.88
N ASP A 331 33.04 -8.02 -10.95
CA ASP A 331 33.56 -7.44 -12.20
C ASP A 331 32.70 -6.23 -12.63
N TRP A 332 32.26 -5.46 -11.63
CA TRP A 332 31.29 -4.37 -11.77
C TRP A 332 31.90 -3.05 -12.32
N PHE A 333 33.18 -3.01 -12.62
CA PHE A 333 33.82 -1.81 -13.19
C PHE A 333 34.90 -2.24 -14.17
N SER A 334 34.59 -2.34 -15.47
CA SER A 334 35.42 -1.83 -16.57
C SER A 334 35.21 -2.43 -17.97
N GLN A 335 34.34 -3.42 -18.21
CA GLN A 335 34.26 -4.05 -19.56
C GLN A 335 32.88 -4.10 -20.24
N GLN A 336 31.76 -4.16 -19.52
CA GLN A 336 30.43 -4.26 -20.17
C GLN A 336 29.87 -2.93 -20.73
N ALA A 337 30.35 -1.77 -20.27
CA ALA A 337 29.95 -0.49 -20.86
C ALA A 337 30.56 -0.29 -22.26
N LEU A 338 31.74 -0.86 -22.52
CA LEU A 338 32.40 -0.80 -23.82
C LEU A 338 31.71 -1.70 -24.85
N GLU A 339 31.29 -2.91 -24.46
CA GLU A 339 30.55 -3.82 -25.36
C GLU A 339 29.21 -3.20 -25.80
N GLN A 340 28.46 -2.57 -24.88
CA GLN A 340 27.22 -1.87 -25.24
C GLN A 340 27.42 -0.65 -26.13
N ILE A 341 28.51 0.12 -25.95
CA ILE A 341 28.80 1.28 -26.81
C ILE A 341 29.22 0.82 -28.20
N VAL A 342 30.06 -0.21 -28.30
CA VAL A 342 30.51 -0.75 -29.60
C VAL A 342 29.32 -1.34 -30.37
N ASP A 343 28.45 -2.13 -29.73
CA ASP A 343 27.27 -2.70 -30.38
C ASP A 343 26.30 -1.60 -30.87
N VAL A 344 26.04 -0.58 -30.05
CA VAL A 344 25.16 0.54 -30.41
C VAL A 344 25.77 1.40 -31.53
N VAL A 345 27.08 1.64 -31.50
CA VAL A 345 27.80 2.36 -32.56
C VAL A 345 27.83 1.55 -33.85
N ASP A 346 27.98 0.23 -33.78
CA ASP A 346 27.96 -0.67 -34.94
C ASP A 346 26.60 -0.71 -35.64
N GLU A 347 25.51 -0.60 -34.86
CA GLU A 347 24.15 -0.53 -35.37
C GLU A 347 23.81 0.84 -35.97
N ILE A 348 24.35 1.92 -35.43
CA ILE A 348 24.01 3.30 -35.81
C ILE A 348 24.91 3.82 -36.93
N VAL A 349 26.20 3.52 -36.88
CA VAL A 349 27.20 4.00 -37.84
C VAL A 349 27.32 2.97 -38.98
N GLN A 350 26.45 3.14 -39.97
CA GLN A 350 26.40 2.29 -41.18
C GLN A 350 27.16 2.90 -42.37
N SER A 351 27.48 4.20 -42.32
CA SER A 351 28.26 4.90 -43.33
C SER A 351 29.28 5.85 -42.70
N GLN A 352 30.24 6.31 -43.51
CA GLN A 352 31.24 7.29 -43.06
C GLN A 352 30.60 8.64 -42.68
N GLU A 353 29.52 9.01 -43.37
CA GLU A 353 28.75 10.23 -43.10
C GLU A 353 28.05 10.17 -41.73
N ASP A 354 27.50 9.00 -41.36
CA ASP A 354 26.89 8.78 -40.04
C ASP A 354 27.92 8.91 -38.91
N GLY A 355 29.12 8.36 -39.13
CA GLY A 355 30.22 8.42 -38.16
C GLY A 355 30.73 9.85 -37.93
N GLU A 356 30.86 10.64 -39.01
CA GLU A 356 31.27 12.05 -38.92
C GLU A 356 30.16 12.90 -38.24
N SER A 357 28.90 12.68 -38.58
CA SER A 357 27.77 13.39 -37.98
C SER A 357 27.58 13.07 -36.49
N LEU A 358 27.72 11.79 -36.11
CA LEU A 358 27.63 11.38 -34.72
C LEU A 358 28.79 11.96 -33.89
N LEU A 359 30.00 11.99 -34.44
CA LEU A 359 31.17 12.56 -33.76
C LEU A 359 31.01 14.07 -33.53
N GLU A 360 30.42 14.80 -34.48
CA GLU A 360 30.12 16.22 -34.32
C GLU A 360 29.04 16.46 -33.25
N GLN A 361 27.99 15.62 -33.20
CA GLN A 361 26.94 15.72 -32.18
C GLN A 361 27.46 15.38 -30.77
N VAL A 362 28.33 14.37 -30.64
CA VAL A 362 29.00 14.00 -29.38
C VAL A 362 29.88 15.15 -28.88
N GLU A 363 30.66 15.78 -29.76
CA GLU A 363 31.49 16.94 -29.41
C GLU A 363 30.66 18.16 -29.01
N GLN A 364 29.51 18.39 -29.67
CA GLN A 364 28.61 19.48 -29.34
C GLN A 364 27.88 19.26 -28.02
N ALA A 365 27.42 18.04 -27.76
CA ALA A 365 26.75 17.66 -26.52
C ALA A 365 27.69 17.74 -25.32
N HIS A 366 28.95 17.32 -25.47
CA HIS A 366 29.97 17.51 -24.43
C HIS A 366 30.25 18.98 -24.12
N LYS A 367 30.32 19.84 -25.14
CA LYS A 367 30.48 21.30 -24.94
C LYS A 367 29.30 21.92 -24.19
N GLN A 368 28.14 21.29 -24.24
CA GLN A 368 26.92 21.70 -23.56
C GLN A 368 26.73 21.02 -22.19
N GLY A 369 27.67 20.13 -21.79
CA GLY A 369 27.59 19.39 -20.54
C GLY A 369 26.46 18.34 -20.53
N ALA A 370 26.10 17.82 -21.71
CA ALA A 370 25.14 16.73 -21.83
C ALA A 370 25.85 15.38 -21.73
N ASP A 371 25.20 14.43 -21.06
CA ASP A 371 25.72 13.09 -20.79
C ASP A 371 25.15 12.02 -21.75
N SER A 372 24.30 12.43 -22.70
CA SER A 372 23.74 11.55 -23.74
C SER A 372 23.48 12.31 -25.04
N VAL A 373 23.60 11.61 -26.18
CA VAL A 373 23.26 12.11 -27.52
C VAL A 373 22.19 11.24 -28.14
N GLN A 374 21.17 11.87 -28.72
CA GLN A 374 20.15 11.17 -29.48
C GLN A 374 20.48 11.22 -30.97
N PHE A 375 20.69 10.07 -31.59
CA PHE A 375 21.03 9.93 -33.00
C PHE A 375 20.05 8.94 -33.66
N GLY A 376 19.18 9.46 -34.54
CA GLY A 376 18.03 8.71 -35.04
C GLY A 376 17.01 8.41 -33.94
N GLU A 377 16.52 7.17 -33.87
CA GLU A 377 15.59 6.72 -32.81
C GLU A 377 16.30 6.20 -31.54
N LYS A 378 17.64 6.23 -31.51
CA LYS A 378 18.45 5.66 -30.42
C LYS A 378 19.17 6.73 -29.60
N SER A 379 19.32 6.47 -28.31
CA SER A 379 20.04 7.32 -27.38
C SER A 379 21.37 6.67 -27.02
N ILE A 380 22.47 7.41 -27.14
CA ILE A 380 23.84 6.98 -26.89
C ILE A 380 24.34 7.70 -25.64
N ASP A 381 24.87 6.93 -24.69
CA ASP A 381 25.53 7.45 -23.49
C ASP A 381 26.91 8.01 -23.85
N ILE A 382 27.19 9.26 -23.48
CA ILE A 382 28.47 9.94 -23.76
C ILE A 382 29.26 10.27 -22.49
N CYS A 383 28.94 9.65 -21.35
CA CYS A 383 29.67 9.90 -20.10
C CYS A 383 31.19 9.64 -20.23
N ASP A 384 31.59 8.66 -21.03
CA ASP A 384 33.00 8.36 -21.35
C ASP A 384 33.35 8.79 -22.78
N ARG A 385 33.76 10.06 -22.90
CA ARG A 385 34.12 10.67 -24.19
C ARG A 385 35.18 9.89 -24.95
N GLU A 386 36.21 9.40 -24.27
CA GLU A 386 37.33 8.74 -24.92
C GLU A 386 36.91 7.37 -25.46
N ALA A 387 36.11 6.62 -24.69
CA ALA A 387 35.55 5.35 -25.13
C ALA A 387 34.62 5.50 -26.35
N VAL A 388 33.69 6.46 -26.32
CA VAL A 388 32.73 6.70 -27.41
C VAL A 388 33.42 7.16 -28.69
N VAL A 389 34.36 8.11 -28.58
CA VAL A 389 35.13 8.59 -29.74
C VAL A 389 36.03 7.49 -30.32
N SER A 390 36.59 6.63 -29.46
CA SER A 390 37.37 5.47 -29.90
C SER A 390 36.51 4.45 -30.64
N ALA A 391 35.32 4.13 -30.13
CA ALA A 391 34.38 3.22 -30.77
C ALA A 391 33.89 3.73 -32.14
N ILE A 392 33.52 5.02 -32.24
CA ILE A 392 33.10 5.64 -33.51
C ILE A 392 34.24 5.62 -34.53
N LYS A 393 35.46 5.99 -34.12
CA LYS A 393 36.64 5.95 -35.02
C LYS A 393 37.03 4.52 -35.40
N GLY A 394 36.88 3.56 -34.49
CA GLY A 394 37.08 2.14 -34.74
C GLY A 394 36.12 1.62 -35.81
N ARG A 395 34.83 1.92 -35.65
CA ARG A 395 33.79 1.56 -36.63
C ARG A 395 34.00 2.25 -37.99
N MET A 396 34.35 3.53 -38.00
CA MET A 396 34.69 4.24 -39.25
C MET A 396 35.90 3.64 -39.97
N LYS A 397 36.91 3.16 -39.23
CA LYS A 397 38.06 2.46 -39.82
C LYS A 397 37.67 1.08 -40.35
N TRP A 398 36.82 0.34 -39.64
CA TRP A 398 36.28 -0.94 -40.09
C TRP A 398 35.49 -0.79 -41.40
N LEU A 399 34.66 0.26 -41.52
CA LEU A 399 33.93 0.58 -42.76
C LEU A 399 34.85 0.90 -43.95
N GLN A 400 36.10 1.33 -43.71
CA GLN A 400 37.09 1.58 -44.76
C GLN A 400 37.93 0.35 -45.11
N ARG A 401 38.01 -0.66 -44.23
CA ARG A 401 38.75 -1.93 -44.43
C ARG A 401 38.06 -3.08 -43.67
N PRO A 402 37.14 -3.82 -44.31
CA PRO A 402 36.40 -4.90 -43.64
C PRO A 402 37.23 -6.15 -43.31
N ASP A 403 38.45 -6.29 -43.85
CA ASP A 403 39.17 -7.57 -43.95
C ASP A 403 40.45 -7.72 -43.10
N GLU A 404 40.79 -6.82 -42.17
CA GLU A 404 41.99 -6.99 -41.33
C GLU A 404 41.75 -6.62 -39.86
N LEU A 405 41.58 -7.64 -39.01
CA LEU A 405 42.20 -7.88 -37.68
C LEU A 405 41.26 -8.62 -36.72
N GLU A 406 41.42 -9.95 -36.61
CA GLU A 406 41.21 -10.65 -35.33
C GLU A 406 42.36 -10.25 -34.38
N PRO A 407 42.11 -10.10 -33.06
CA PRO A 407 43.14 -9.71 -32.12
C PRO A 407 44.09 -10.88 -31.86
N GLY A 408 45.27 -10.83 -32.48
CA GLY A 408 46.43 -11.58 -32.00
C GLY A 408 46.96 -10.95 -30.72
N GLU A 409 47.08 -11.77 -29.68
CA GLU A 409 47.95 -11.49 -28.54
C GLU A 409 49.33 -11.05 -29.05
N ASP A 410 49.77 -9.86 -28.67
CA ASP A 410 51.19 -9.62 -28.43
C ASP A 410 51.36 -8.47 -27.44
N THR A 411 51.75 -8.88 -26.24
CA THR A 411 52.33 -8.09 -25.17
C THR A 411 53.55 -7.33 -25.68
N ASP A 412 53.49 -5.99 -25.68
CA ASP A 412 54.71 -5.18 -25.80
C ASP A 412 55.34 -5.06 -24.41
N SER A 413 56.35 -5.90 -24.18
CA SER A 413 57.23 -5.86 -23.03
C SER A 413 58.08 -4.59 -23.07
N LEU A 414 57.80 -3.68 -22.13
CA LEU A 414 58.60 -2.51 -21.81
C LEU A 414 60.09 -2.88 -21.65
N GLN A 415 60.89 -2.29 -22.53
CA GLN A 415 62.33 -2.17 -22.39
C GLN A 415 62.67 -1.42 -21.10
N SER A 416 63.51 -2.02 -20.26
CA SER A 416 64.36 -1.30 -19.31
C SER A 416 65.80 -1.54 -19.72
N GLU A 417 66.43 -0.50 -20.25
CA GLU A 417 67.88 -0.37 -20.25
C GLU A 417 68.29 0.04 -18.83
N ASP A 418 69.19 -0.72 -18.19
CA ASP A 418 70.32 -0.13 -17.49
C ASP A 418 71.45 -1.15 -17.21
N GLU A 419 72.60 -0.79 -17.78
CA GLU A 419 74.01 -1.10 -17.53
C GLU A 419 74.63 -2.52 -17.51
N PRO A 420 75.82 -2.68 -18.16
CA PRO A 420 76.58 -3.92 -18.22
C PRO A 420 77.77 -3.94 -17.23
N ALA A 421 78.03 -5.08 -16.58
CA ALA A 421 79.38 -5.40 -16.08
C ALA A 421 79.57 -6.90 -15.79
N ASN A 422 80.29 -7.55 -16.72
CA ASN A 422 81.52 -8.29 -16.46
C ASN A 422 81.52 -9.58 -15.59
N ARG A 423 81.82 -10.68 -16.31
CA ARG A 423 82.85 -11.71 -16.04
C ARG A 423 82.59 -12.89 -15.09
N ASP A 424 83.16 -13.99 -15.60
CA ASP A 424 83.61 -15.24 -14.98
C ASP A 424 82.54 -16.31 -14.68
N ARG A 425 82.46 -17.39 -15.49
CA ARG A 425 83.30 -18.61 -15.44
C ARG A 425 83.34 -19.27 -14.05
N PHE A 426 82.60 -20.35 -13.87
CA PHE A 426 83.08 -21.74 -13.68
C PHE A 426 82.06 -22.60 -12.91
N ALA A 427 81.95 -23.85 -13.38
CA ALA A 427 81.55 -25.07 -12.67
C ALA A 427 80.08 -25.25 -12.24
#